data_AF-A0A1X6P6M6-F1
#
_entry.id   AF-A0A1X6P6M6-F1
#
_cell.length_a   1.000
_cell.length_b   1.000
_cell.length_c   1.000
_cell.angle_alpha   90.00
_cell.angle_beta   90.00
_cell.angle_gamma   90.00
#
_symmetry.space_group_name_H-M   'P 1'
#
loop_
_entity.id
_entity.type
_entity.pdbx_description
1 polymer ?
#
loop_
_entity_poly.entity_id
_entity_poly.type
_entity_poly.pdbx_seq_one_letter_code
_entity_poly.pdbx_strand_id
1 'polypeptide(L)'
;MQQAQAYIKFTGGTGTIKKVGTKTVYQFGGGKHDTVGCLDIRVPITAEFIIIMAVDVIKLNVPFLLGLDTLDRYKMYVNNVTDELVCVNEGVSLPTTRSDGHVYYSWEWNPDILYTFPELVRIHRHFFHASPERLYAVMRRAKNEDAVPETL
;
A
#
# COMPACT_ATOMS: atom_id res chain seq x y z
N MET A 1 -10.71 7.85 12.94
CA MET A 1 -9.84 7.02 13.82
C MET A 1 -9.92 5.53 13.51
N GLN A 2 -11.11 4.94 13.30
CA GLN A 2 -11.28 3.50 12.99
C GLN A 2 -10.50 3.05 11.74
N GLN A 3 -10.52 3.84 10.66
CA GLN A 3 -9.74 3.55 9.44
C GLN A 3 -8.22 3.49 9.70
N ALA A 4 -7.67 4.44 10.48
CA ALA A 4 -6.24 4.45 10.81
C ALA A 4 -5.83 3.25 11.67
N GLN A 5 -6.68 2.86 12.64
CA GLN A 5 -6.45 1.64 13.43
C GLN A 5 -6.55 0.38 12.57
N ALA A 6 -7.52 0.32 11.65
CA ALA A 6 -7.64 -0.78 10.70
C ALA A 6 -6.39 -0.90 9.82
N TYR A 7 -5.89 0.22 9.30
CA TYR A 7 -4.64 0.26 8.53
C TYR A 7 -3.44 -0.23 9.36
N ILE A 8 -3.26 0.26 10.59
CA ILE A 8 -2.15 -0.18 11.47
C ILE A 8 -2.23 -1.68 11.71
N LYS A 9 -3.42 -2.20 12.03
CA LYS A 9 -3.63 -3.64 12.23
C LYS A 9 -3.34 -4.42 10.94
N PHE A 10 -3.76 -3.90 9.79
CA PHE A 10 -3.53 -4.50 8.48
C PHE A 10 -2.04 -4.58 8.12
N THR A 11 -1.24 -3.56 8.44
CA THR A 11 0.21 -3.54 8.18
C THR A 11 1.04 -4.27 9.26
N GLY A 12 0.43 -5.18 10.04
CA GLY A 12 1.13 -5.97 11.05
C GLY A 12 1.34 -5.27 12.41
N GLY A 13 0.62 -4.19 12.70
CA GLY A 13 0.56 -3.57 14.03
C GLY A 13 1.73 -2.68 14.41
N THR A 14 2.69 -2.46 13.51
CA THR A 14 3.93 -1.69 13.79
C THR A 14 3.77 -0.18 13.57
N GLY A 15 2.71 0.26 12.88
CA GLY A 15 2.44 1.67 12.64
C GLY A 15 2.03 2.39 13.92
N THR A 16 2.65 3.54 14.20
CA THR A 16 2.28 4.41 15.33
C THR A 16 1.72 5.73 14.82
N ILE A 17 0.57 6.14 15.36
CA ILE A 17 0.05 7.50 15.12
C ILE A 17 0.95 8.46 15.90
N LYS A 18 1.73 9.25 15.18
CA LYS A 18 2.58 10.29 15.75
C LYS A 18 1.70 11.45 16.17
N LYS A 19 1.79 11.88 17.43
CA LYS A 19 1.13 13.12 17.86
C LYS A 19 1.78 14.28 17.11
N VAL A 20 1.00 14.93 16.25
CA VAL A 20 1.37 16.24 15.71
C VAL A 20 1.24 17.23 16.86
N GLY A 21 2.19 18.16 17.02
CA GLY A 21 2.27 19.09 18.16
C GLY A 21 1.02 20.00 18.33
N THR A 22 1.17 21.32 18.23
CA THR A 22 0.08 22.28 18.50
C THR A 22 -1.08 22.27 17.47
N LYS A 23 -1.02 21.42 16.44
CA LYS A 23 -2.03 21.33 15.38
C LYS A 23 -3.22 20.48 15.85
N THR A 24 -4.10 21.11 16.63
CA THR A 24 -5.29 20.44 17.21
C THR A 24 -6.44 20.30 16.22
N VAL A 25 -6.41 21.05 15.12
CA VAL A 25 -7.52 21.16 14.16
C VAL A 25 -7.04 21.04 12.72
N TYR A 26 -7.76 20.26 11.92
CA TYR A 26 -7.63 20.14 10.48
C TYR A 26 -8.83 20.80 9.79
N GLN A 27 -8.59 21.55 8.71
CA GLN A 27 -9.64 22.23 7.97
C GLN A 27 -9.98 21.46 6.70
N PHE A 28 -11.23 21.03 6.56
CA PHE A 28 -11.72 20.28 5.41
C PHE A 28 -13.20 20.57 5.14
N GLY A 29 -13.57 20.75 3.86
CA GLY A 29 -14.95 20.99 3.45
C GLY A 29 -15.60 22.23 4.10
N GLY A 30 -14.80 23.27 4.38
CA GLY A 30 -15.24 24.47 5.11
C GLY A 30 -15.37 24.29 6.64
N GLY A 31 -15.26 23.06 7.15
CA GLY A 31 -15.32 22.73 8.57
C GLY A 31 -13.94 22.61 9.23
N LYS A 32 -13.94 22.70 10.56
CA LYS A 32 -12.79 22.45 11.44
C LYS A 32 -13.01 21.13 12.17
N HIS A 33 -12.04 20.23 12.10
CA HIS A 33 -12.12 18.87 12.64
C HIS A 33 -10.94 18.58 13.56
N ASP A 34 -11.18 17.89 14.66
CA ASP A 34 -10.10 17.49 15.57
C ASP A 34 -9.09 16.57 14.86
N THR A 35 -7.81 16.92 15.00
CA THR A 35 -6.69 16.07 14.57
C THR A 35 -6.27 15.15 15.71
N VAL A 36 -6.17 13.85 15.42
CA VAL A 36 -5.68 12.82 16.35
C VAL A 36 -4.15 12.71 16.30
N GLY A 37 -3.59 12.88 15.11
CA GLY A 37 -2.16 12.84 14.86
C GLY A 37 -1.88 12.59 13.37
N CYS A 38 -0.68 12.12 13.07
CA CYS A 38 -0.25 11.81 11.72
C CYS A 38 0.22 10.36 11.63
N LEU A 39 -0.06 9.71 10.51
CA LEU A 39 0.33 8.32 10.24
C LEU A 39 1.06 8.26 8.91
N ASP A 40 2.20 7.59 8.86
CA ASP A 40 2.86 7.28 7.59
C ASP A 40 2.18 6.05 6.99
N ILE A 41 1.65 6.20 5.78
CA ILE A 41 0.99 5.12 5.05
C ILE A 41 1.73 4.81 3.74
N ARG A 42 1.66 3.55 3.34
CA ARG A 42 2.08 3.03 2.05
C ARG A 42 0.82 2.91 1.21
N VAL A 43 0.78 3.64 0.11
CA VAL A 43 -0.35 3.62 -0.83
C VAL A 43 0.13 2.93 -2.11
N PRO A 44 -0.37 1.72 -2.40
CA PRO A 44 -0.11 1.08 -3.67
C PRO A 44 -0.88 1.83 -4.77
N ILE A 45 -0.13 2.48 -5.65
CA ILE A 45 -0.70 3.13 -6.84
C ILE A 45 -0.81 2.08 -7.95
N THR A 46 0.23 1.26 -8.13
CA THR A 46 0.23 0.06 -8.99
C THR A 46 0.92 -1.10 -8.28
N ALA A 47 0.97 -2.28 -8.90
CA ALA A 47 1.71 -3.43 -8.38
C ALA A 47 3.23 -3.20 -8.26
N GLU A 48 3.76 -2.20 -8.97
CA GLU A 48 5.19 -1.88 -9.03
C GLU A 48 5.52 -0.54 -8.36
N PHE A 49 4.50 0.29 -8.12
CA PHE A 49 4.64 1.63 -7.61
C PHE A 49 3.85 1.84 -6.32
N ILE A 50 4.58 2.00 -5.22
CA ILE A 50 4.05 2.36 -3.91
C ILE A 50 4.56 3.75 -3.55
N ILE A 51 3.64 4.64 -3.17
CA ILE A 51 3.99 5.93 -2.59
C ILE A 51 3.93 5.85 -1.07
N ILE A 52 4.81 6.58 -0.40
CA ILE A 52 4.81 6.75 1.05
C ILE A 52 4.41 8.19 1.36
N MET A 53 3.44 8.36 2.25
CA MET A 53 2.98 9.67 2.63
C MET A 53 2.50 9.74 4.07
N ALA A 54 2.69 10.93 4.65
CA ALA A 54 2.24 11.28 5.98
C ALA A 54 0.81 11.81 5.87
N VAL A 55 -0.14 11.18 6.55
CA VAL A 55 -1.57 11.55 6.51
C VAL A 55 -2.05 12.01 7.88
N ASP A 56 -2.75 13.13 7.91
CA ASP A 56 -3.42 13.61 9.11
C ASP A 56 -4.61 12.68 9.42
N VAL A 57 -4.59 12.09 10.61
CA VAL A 57 -5.69 11.27 11.13
C VAL A 57 -6.67 12.19 11.83
N ILE A 58 -7.84 12.39 11.25
CA ILE A 58 -8.89 13.27 11.78
C ILE A 58 -10.10 12.48 12.30
N LYS A 59 -10.94 13.13 13.11
CA LYS A 59 -12.22 12.57 13.59
C LYS A 59 -13.36 12.75 12.57
N LEU A 60 -13.09 12.50 11.30
CA LEU A 60 -14.08 12.53 10.23
C LEU A 60 -14.02 11.22 9.45
N ASN A 61 -15.18 10.67 9.07
CA ASN A 61 -15.26 9.45 8.26
C ASN A 61 -15.32 9.84 6.78
N VAL A 62 -14.17 10.13 6.20
CA VAL A 62 -14.01 10.41 4.77
C VAL A 62 -13.04 9.40 4.15
N PRO A 63 -13.13 9.18 2.82
CA PRO A 63 -12.08 8.48 2.10
C PRO A 63 -10.72 9.13 2.33
N PHE A 64 -9.67 8.35 2.15
CA PHE A 64 -8.30 8.86 2.15
C PHE A 64 -8.14 9.94 1.06
N LEU A 65 -7.51 11.06 1.41
CA LEU A 65 -7.33 12.21 0.52
C LEU A 65 -5.88 12.27 0.03
N LEU A 66 -5.73 12.29 -1.30
CA LEU A 66 -4.45 12.52 -1.95
C LEU A 66 -4.25 14.03 -2.16
N GLY A 67 -3.37 14.63 -1.35
CA GLY A 67 -3.09 16.06 -1.40
C GLY A 67 -2.28 16.48 -2.63
N LEU A 68 -2.42 17.74 -3.03
CA LEU A 68 -1.65 18.34 -4.14
C LEU A 68 -0.14 18.25 -3.90
N ASP A 69 0.30 18.42 -2.65
CA ASP A 69 1.71 18.29 -2.25
C ASP A 69 2.28 16.89 -2.57
N THR A 70 1.46 15.86 -2.43
CA THR A 70 1.82 14.48 -2.75
C THR A 70 1.78 14.24 -4.24
N LEU A 71 0.76 14.75 -4.94
CA LEU A 71 0.69 14.71 -6.40
C LEU A 71 1.93 15.37 -7.03
N ASP A 72 2.31 16.56 -6.57
CA ASP A 72 3.49 17.28 -7.07
C ASP A 72 4.81 16.54 -6.78
N ARG A 73 4.92 15.96 -5.57
CA ARG A 73 6.11 15.20 -5.14
C ARG A 73 6.35 13.99 -6.05
N TYR A 74 5.30 13.26 -6.37
CA TYR A 74 5.38 12.03 -7.15
C TYR A 74 5.09 12.24 -8.65
N LYS A 75 4.98 13.50 -9.12
CA LYS A 75 4.69 13.85 -10.51
C LYS A 75 3.42 13.18 -11.03
N MET A 76 2.38 13.24 -10.22
CA MET A 76 1.05 12.76 -10.55
C MET A 76 0.10 13.92 -10.80
N TYR A 77 -0.87 13.74 -11.69
CA TYR A 77 -1.97 14.69 -11.85
C TYR A 77 -3.25 13.99 -12.29
N VAL A 78 -4.39 14.60 -12.01
CA VAL A 78 -5.68 14.09 -12.48
C VAL A 78 -5.98 14.72 -13.84
N ASN A 79 -6.09 13.89 -14.88
CA ASN A 79 -6.58 14.28 -16.18
C ASN A 79 -8.10 14.23 -16.19
N ASN A 80 -8.73 15.38 -16.01
CA ASN A 80 -10.18 15.53 -15.99
C ASN A 80 -10.84 15.44 -17.39
N VAL A 81 -10.08 15.23 -18.47
CA VAL A 81 -10.65 15.00 -19.81
C VAL A 81 -10.81 13.51 -20.07
N THR A 82 -9.85 12.70 -19.64
CA THR A 82 -9.84 11.24 -19.83
C THR A 82 -10.28 10.45 -18.60
N ASP A 83 -10.52 11.13 -17.47
CA ASP A 83 -10.84 10.52 -16.18
C ASP A 83 -9.74 9.58 -15.68
N GLU A 84 -8.51 10.07 -15.71
CA GLU A 84 -7.34 9.28 -15.32
C GLU A 84 -6.47 9.99 -14.26
N LEU A 85 -5.91 9.22 -13.33
CA LEU A 85 -4.76 9.63 -12.53
C LEU A 85 -3.49 9.26 -13.31
N VAL A 86 -2.78 10.27 -13.80
CA VAL A 86 -1.56 10.10 -14.59
C VAL A 86 -0.35 10.13 -13.67
N CYS A 87 0.48 9.09 -13.71
CA CYS A 87 1.75 8.99 -13.01
C CYS A 87 2.89 9.19 -14.02
N VAL A 88 3.43 10.40 -14.09
CA VAL A 88 4.33 10.82 -15.19
C VAL A 88 5.65 10.05 -15.19
N ASN A 89 6.24 9.82 -14.02
CA ASN A 89 7.54 9.15 -13.94
C ASN A 89 7.43 7.65 -14.25
N GLU A 90 6.30 7.05 -13.90
CA GLU A 90 6.00 5.64 -14.07
C GLU A 90 5.45 5.35 -15.47
N GLY A 91 5.00 6.37 -16.20
CA GLY A 91 4.44 6.23 -17.54
C GLY A 91 3.10 5.48 -17.56
N VAL A 92 2.34 5.54 -16.46
CA VAL A 92 1.06 4.83 -16.29
C VAL A 92 -0.08 5.84 -16.08
N SER A 93 -1.22 5.56 -16.70
CA SER A 93 -2.49 6.23 -16.44
C SER A 93 -3.47 5.25 -15.82
N LEU A 94 -4.13 5.66 -14.74
CA LEU A 94 -5.04 4.83 -13.96
C LEU A 94 -6.46 5.38 -14.05
N PRO A 95 -7.48 4.54 -14.30
CA PRO A 95 -8.85 5.02 -14.40
C PRO A 95 -9.32 5.59 -13.06
N THR A 96 -10.09 6.66 -13.12
CA THR A 96 -10.76 7.28 -11.97
C THR A 96 -12.25 7.31 -12.19
N THR A 97 -13.02 7.35 -11.10
CA THR A 97 -14.46 7.48 -11.13
C THR A 97 -14.88 8.83 -10.57
N ARG A 98 -15.99 9.38 -11.06
CA ARG A 98 -16.56 10.62 -10.52
C ARG A 98 -17.84 10.32 -9.78
N SER A 99 -17.94 10.82 -8.55
CA SER A 99 -19.16 10.81 -7.75
C SER A 99 -19.21 12.09 -6.92
N ASP A 100 -20.40 12.63 -6.67
CA ASP A 100 -20.61 13.73 -5.72
C ASP A 100 -19.70 14.96 -5.93
N GLY A 101 -19.31 15.25 -7.19
CA GLY A 101 -18.42 16.37 -7.52
C GLY A 101 -16.93 16.13 -7.20
N HIS A 102 -16.55 14.90 -6.89
CA HIS A 102 -15.19 14.50 -6.56
C HIS A 102 -14.67 13.40 -7.50
N VAL A 103 -13.35 13.36 -7.68
CA VAL A 103 -12.64 12.31 -8.42
C VAL A 103 -12.12 11.28 -7.42
N TYR A 104 -12.41 10.01 -7.68
CA TYR A 104 -12.01 8.88 -6.87
C TYR A 104 -11.08 7.97 -7.66
N TYR A 105 -9.99 7.57 -7.01
CA TYR A 105 -9.19 6.46 -7.46
C TYR A 105 -9.57 5.23 -6.60
N SER A 106 -10.10 4.21 -7.24
CA SER A 106 -10.48 2.96 -6.60
C SER A 106 -9.32 1.98 -6.65
N TRP A 107 -8.90 1.43 -5.50
CA TRP A 107 -7.91 0.35 -5.44
C TRP A 107 -8.53 -0.99 -5.84
N GLU A 108 -9.21 -1.03 -6.99
CA GLU A 108 -9.87 -2.23 -7.53
C GLU A 108 -8.86 -3.30 -7.97
N TRP A 109 -7.56 -2.96 -8.02
CA TRP A 109 -6.50 -3.89 -8.36
C TRP A 109 -5.96 -4.56 -7.11
N ASN A 110 -6.68 -5.59 -6.68
CA ASN A 110 -6.31 -6.60 -5.70
C ASN A 110 -6.03 -6.08 -4.26
N PRO A 111 -6.91 -6.38 -3.28
CA PRO A 111 -6.73 -5.98 -1.87
C PRO A 111 -5.49 -6.58 -1.18
N ASP A 112 -4.75 -7.49 -1.84
CA ASP A 112 -3.63 -8.23 -1.25
C ASP A 112 -2.23 -7.67 -1.59
N ILE A 113 -2.11 -6.62 -2.41
CA ILE A 113 -0.79 -6.12 -2.85
C ILE A 113 -0.29 -4.98 -1.95
N LEU A 114 0.21 -5.35 -0.77
CA LEU A 114 0.94 -4.46 0.15
C LEU A 114 2.43 -4.30 -0.20
N TYR A 115 2.92 -5.20 -1.06
CA TYR A 115 4.30 -5.32 -1.46
C TYR A 115 4.38 -5.05 -2.95
N THR A 116 5.35 -4.23 -3.34
CA THR A 116 5.71 -4.11 -4.75
C THR A 116 6.14 -5.48 -5.29
N PHE A 117 6.03 -5.69 -6.61
CA PHE A 117 6.52 -6.91 -7.24
C PHE A 117 7.99 -7.25 -6.85
N PRO A 118 8.94 -6.29 -6.81
CA PRO A 118 10.28 -6.54 -6.28
C PRO A 118 10.32 -7.00 -4.81
N GLU A 119 9.48 -6.45 -3.94
CA GLU A 119 9.36 -6.88 -2.54
C GLU A 119 8.77 -8.30 -2.44
N LEU A 120 7.78 -8.64 -3.26
CA LEU A 120 7.24 -10.00 -3.36
C LEU A 120 8.31 -10.98 -3.84
N VAL A 121 9.09 -10.63 -4.85
CA VAL A 121 10.22 -11.44 -5.32
C VAL A 121 11.26 -11.62 -4.21
N ARG A 122 11.54 -10.57 -3.44
CA ARG A 122 12.47 -10.66 -2.31
C ARG A 122 11.95 -11.59 -1.23
N ILE A 123 10.67 -11.49 -0.86
CA ILE A 123 10.00 -12.39 0.09
C ILE A 123 10.03 -13.82 -0.44
N HIS A 124 9.64 -14.04 -1.69
CA HIS A 124 9.68 -15.35 -2.36
C HIS A 124 11.07 -15.98 -2.33
N ARG A 125 12.11 -15.20 -2.63
CA ARG A 125 13.52 -15.65 -2.53
C ARG A 125 13.92 -15.93 -1.09
N HIS A 126 13.44 -15.14 -0.13
CA HIS A 126 13.72 -15.32 1.30
C HIS A 126 13.06 -16.57 1.88
N PHE A 127 11.91 -16.95 1.33
CA PHE A 127 11.26 -18.21 1.65
C PHE A 127 12.02 -19.43 1.18
N PHE A 128 13.20 -19.26 0.53
CA PHE A 128 14.12 -20.31 0.10
C PHE A 128 13.32 -21.57 -0.21
N HIS A 129 12.77 -21.70 -1.43
CA HIS A 129 12.38 -23.03 -1.91
C HIS A 129 13.47 -23.97 -1.46
N ALA A 130 13.12 -24.93 -0.60
CA ALA A 130 14.11 -25.78 0.03
C ALA A 130 15.02 -26.24 -1.09
N SER A 131 16.31 -25.87 -1.02
CA SER A 131 17.22 -26.15 -2.12
C SER A 131 17.01 -27.63 -2.49
N PRO A 132 16.94 -28.00 -3.77
CA PRO A 132 16.60 -29.38 -4.15
C PRO A 132 17.42 -30.40 -3.35
N GLU A 133 18.67 -30.05 -3.03
CA GLU A 133 19.59 -30.81 -2.17
C GLU A 133 19.16 -30.88 -0.69
N ARG A 134 18.64 -29.79 -0.12
CA ARG A 134 18.08 -29.76 1.25
C ARG A 134 16.77 -30.53 1.34
N LEU A 135 15.89 -30.40 0.35
CA LEU A 135 14.64 -31.16 0.30
C LEU A 135 14.93 -32.65 0.14
N TYR A 136 15.85 -33.01 -0.76
CA TYR A 136 16.38 -34.35 -0.93
C TYR A 136 16.99 -34.91 0.36
N ALA A 137 17.81 -34.14 1.06
CA ALA A 137 18.43 -34.56 2.32
C ALA A 137 17.39 -34.85 3.42
N VAL A 138 16.29 -34.09 3.47
CA VAL A 138 15.17 -34.32 4.40
C VAL A 138 14.39 -35.57 4.00
N MET A 139 14.08 -35.76 2.71
CA MET A 139 13.36 -36.95 2.22
C MET A 139 14.17 -38.24 2.42
N ARG A 140 15.49 -38.20 2.17
CA ARG A 140 16.41 -39.32 2.46
C ARG A 140 16.44 -39.63 3.96
N ARG A 141 16.46 -38.59 4.82
CA ARG A 141 16.47 -38.77 6.28
C ARG A 141 15.15 -39.35 6.81
N ALA A 142 14.04 -39.10 6.11
CA ALA A 142 12.74 -39.72 6.38
C ALA A 142 12.62 -41.18 5.87
N LYS A 143 13.71 -41.76 5.33
CA LYS A 143 13.79 -43.12 4.77
C LYS A 143 12.77 -43.41 3.66
N ASN A 144 12.49 -42.44 2.80
CA ASN A 144 11.75 -42.72 1.58
C ASN A 144 12.72 -43.33 0.55
N GLU A 145 12.55 -44.62 0.22
CA GLU A 145 13.45 -45.38 -0.66
C GLU A 145 13.40 -44.91 -2.12
N ASP A 146 12.32 -44.22 -2.52
CA ASP A 146 12.09 -43.76 -3.90
C ASP A 146 12.57 -42.32 -4.16
N ALA A 147 13.18 -41.66 -3.18
CA ALA A 147 13.68 -40.30 -3.37
C ALA A 147 15.00 -40.31 -4.18
N VAL A 148 14.93 -40.06 -5.49
CA VAL A 148 16.09 -39.82 -6.36
C VAL A 148 16.22 -38.35 -6.76
N PRO A 149 17.44 -37.83 -7.01
CA PRO A 149 17.65 -36.42 -7.35
C PRO A 149 16.87 -35.96 -8.59
N GLU A 150 16.62 -36.86 -9.56
CA GLU A 150 15.90 -36.53 -10.80
C GLU A 150 14.37 -36.45 -10.66
N THR A 151 13.80 -36.86 -9.51
CA THR A 151 12.35 -36.78 -9.23
C THR A 151 11.92 -35.52 -8.45
N LEU A 152 12.85 -34.58 -8.22
CA LEU A 152 12.60 -33.31 -7.54
C LEU A 152 12.57 -32.12 -8.52
#